data_AF-A0A6J6JRQ3-F1
#
_entry.id   AF-A0A6J6JRQ3-F1
#
_cell.length_a   1.000
_cell.length_b   1.000
_cell.length_c   1.000
_cell.angle_alpha   90.00
_cell.angle_beta   90.00
_cell.angle_gamma   90.00
#
_symmetry.space_group_name_H-M   'P 1'
#
loop_
_entity.id
_entity.type
_entity.pdbx_description
1 polymer ?
#
loop_
_entity_poly.entity_id
_entity_poly.type
_entity_poly.pdbx_seq_one_letter_code
_entity_poly.pdbx_strand_id
1 'polypeptide(L)'
;MQKWISVSFRLGIFIFVTAALMGNVWQVWVGSALFILPTIIGFYSHKFRNVPWIWRIMPTGIPGLAFALIVASVTTSIVNGWFGATPDLALWSFALLPIPMLGIAILAMIGREGNEGEVRWIRRPGFKWVYRIGGVFMLLATMELAGVLDIFPF
;
A
#
# COMPACT_ATOMS: atom_id res chain seq x y z
N MET A 1 -12.95 -15.26 18.08
CA MET A 1 -12.57 -14.36 19.17
C MET A 1 -11.14 -13.81 19.03
N GLN A 2 -10.12 -14.66 18.90
CA GLN A 2 -8.70 -14.24 18.88
C GLN A 2 -8.36 -13.17 17.82
N LYS A 3 -8.91 -13.27 16.60
CA LYS A 3 -8.68 -12.30 15.51
C LYS A 3 -9.09 -10.87 15.90
N TRP A 4 -10.23 -10.71 16.60
CA TRP A 4 -10.74 -9.41 17.03
C TRP A 4 -9.97 -8.81 18.21
N ILE A 5 -9.53 -9.66 19.15
CA ILE A 5 -8.70 -9.23 20.28
C ILE A 5 -7.35 -8.72 19.78
N SER A 6 -6.71 -9.44 18.86
CA SER A 6 -5.42 -9.02 18.28
C SER A 6 -5.52 -7.70 17.53
N VAL A 7 -6.57 -7.52 16.72
CA VAL A 7 -6.85 -6.27 15.99
C VAL A 7 -7.10 -5.12 16.96
N SER A 8 -7.93 -5.31 17.98
CA SER A 8 -8.24 -4.26 18.95
C SER A 8 -7.02 -3.85 19.77
N PHE A 9 -6.21 -4.82 20.21
CA PHE A 9 -4.98 -4.54 20.95
C PHE A 9 -3.95 -3.80 20.10
N ARG A 10 -3.78 -4.22 18.82
CA ARG A 10 -2.93 -3.52 17.85
C ARG A 10 -3.38 -2.08 17.64
N LEU A 11 -4.69 -1.86 17.45
CA LEU A 11 -5.27 -0.53 17.29
C LEU A 11 -5.05 0.34 18.53
N GLY A 12 -5.28 -0.22 19.72
CA GLY A 12 -5.07 0.48 20.99
C GLY A 12 -3.63 0.96 21.16
N ILE A 13 -2.65 0.08 20.93
CA ILE A 13 -1.23 0.45 20.97
C ILE A 13 -0.91 1.50 19.91
N PHE A 14 -1.40 1.31 18.69
CA PHE A 14 -1.12 2.23 17.58
C PHE A 14 -1.67 3.63 17.83
N ILE A 15 -2.93 3.75 18.28
CA ILE A 15 -3.54 5.02 18.66
C ILE A 15 -2.79 5.64 19.83
N PHE A 16 -2.46 4.84 20.85
CA PHE A 16 -1.74 5.35 22.02
C PHE A 16 -0.39 5.96 21.64
N VAL A 17 0.42 5.23 20.87
CA VAL A 17 1.73 5.72 20.41
C VAL A 17 1.57 6.93 19.49
N THR A 18 0.65 6.88 18.54
CA THR A 18 0.45 7.99 17.59
C THR A 18 -0.07 9.23 18.29
N ALA A 19 -1.03 9.11 19.20
CA ALA A 19 -1.56 10.23 19.98
C ALA A 19 -0.51 10.82 20.93
N ALA A 20 0.41 10.01 21.45
CA ALA A 20 1.54 10.49 22.24
C ALA A 20 2.55 11.31 21.40
N LEU A 21 2.75 10.94 20.13
CA LEU A 21 3.69 11.62 19.23
C LEU A 21 3.09 12.86 18.52
N MET A 22 1.83 12.76 18.10
CA MET A 22 1.15 13.73 17.23
C MET A 22 0.08 14.56 17.95
N GLY A 23 -0.22 14.24 19.22
CA GLY A 23 -1.31 14.82 19.98
C GLY A 23 -2.64 14.10 19.76
N ASN A 24 -3.57 14.29 20.71
CA ASN A 24 -4.90 13.67 20.66
C ASN A 24 -5.86 14.50 19.79
N VAL A 25 -5.75 14.35 18.47
CA VAL A 25 -6.61 15.02 17.48
C VAL A 25 -7.39 13.99 16.66
N TRP A 26 -8.51 14.40 16.06
CA TRP A 26 -9.40 13.49 15.33
C TRP A 26 -8.71 12.78 14.15
N GLN A 27 -7.70 13.40 13.53
CA GLN A 27 -6.90 12.82 12.46
C GLN A 27 -6.17 11.55 12.90
N VAL A 28 -5.72 11.48 14.16
CA VAL A 28 -5.07 10.29 14.73
C VAL A 28 -6.05 9.12 14.82
N TRP A 29 -7.28 9.41 15.24
CA TRP A 29 -8.35 8.42 15.31
C TRP A 29 -8.74 7.90 13.92
N VAL A 30 -8.93 8.82 12.96
CA VAL A 30 -9.31 8.47 11.58
C VAL A 30 -8.19 7.73 10.86
N GLY A 31 -6.96 8.22 10.92
CA GLY A 31 -5.81 7.53 10.32
C GLY A 31 -5.64 6.12 10.90
N SER A 32 -5.73 5.97 12.23
CA SER A 32 -5.65 4.66 12.88
C SER A 32 -6.76 3.70 12.47
N ALA A 33 -7.99 4.21 12.32
CA ALA A 33 -9.10 3.42 11.78
C ALA A 33 -8.80 2.97 10.33
N LEU A 34 -8.31 3.87 9.48
CA LEU A 34 -7.93 3.56 8.10
C LEU A 34 -6.82 2.52 8.01
N PHE A 35 -5.83 2.56 8.92
CA PHE A 35 -4.76 1.55 8.98
C PHE A 35 -5.26 0.15 9.29
N ILE A 36 -6.33 0.02 10.09
CA ILE A 36 -6.83 -1.30 10.48
C ILE A 36 -7.93 -1.82 9.56
N LEU A 37 -8.61 -0.94 8.82
CA LEU A 37 -9.67 -1.30 7.90
C LEU A 37 -9.28 -2.45 6.94
N PRO A 38 -8.10 -2.47 6.29
CA PRO A 38 -7.70 -3.58 5.44
C PRO A 38 -7.68 -4.92 6.18
N THR A 39 -7.30 -4.93 7.46
CA THR A 39 -7.27 -6.17 8.26
C THR A 39 -8.70 -6.66 8.53
N ILE A 40 -9.61 -5.75 8.89
CA ILE A 40 -11.02 -6.07 9.15
C ILE A 40 -11.70 -6.54 7.86
N ILE A 41 -11.52 -5.80 6.76
CA ILE A 41 -12.03 -6.16 5.44
C ILE A 41 -11.46 -7.53 4.99
N GLY A 42 -10.18 -7.76 5.29
CA GLY A 42 -9.49 -9.04 5.07
C GLY A 42 -10.18 -10.22 5.73
N PHE A 43 -10.81 -10.04 6.91
CA PHE A 43 -11.59 -11.10 7.55
C PHE A 43 -12.80 -11.53 6.72
N TYR A 44 -13.41 -10.60 6.00
CA TYR A 44 -14.55 -10.85 5.11
C TYR A 44 -14.15 -11.06 3.66
N SER A 45 -12.84 -11.08 3.36
CA SER A 45 -12.35 -11.16 1.98
C SER A 45 -12.81 -12.39 1.20
N HIS A 46 -13.15 -13.47 1.92
CA HIS A 46 -13.72 -14.69 1.36
C HIS A 46 -15.13 -14.50 0.79
N LYS A 47 -15.84 -13.41 1.15
CA LYS A 47 -17.13 -13.05 0.56
C LYS A 47 -17.00 -12.21 -0.71
N PHE A 48 -15.83 -11.60 -0.98
CA PHE A 48 -15.65 -10.86 -2.22
C PHE A 48 -15.58 -11.83 -3.40
N ARG A 49 -16.26 -11.45 -4.49
CA ARG A 49 -16.14 -12.16 -5.75
C ARG A 49 -14.72 -11.98 -6.29
N ASN A 50 -14.01 -13.09 -6.51
CA ASN A 50 -12.69 -13.05 -7.11
C ASN A 50 -12.78 -12.58 -8.57
N VAL A 51 -11.95 -11.60 -8.95
CA VAL A 51 -11.87 -11.07 -10.33
C VAL A 51 -10.48 -11.40 -10.89
N PRO A 52 -10.32 -12.47 -11.70
CA PRO A 52 -9.03 -12.90 -12.25
C PRO A 52 -8.33 -11.84 -13.10
N TRP A 53 -9.07 -10.91 -13.69
CA TRP A 53 -8.48 -9.81 -14.46
C TRP A 53 -7.66 -8.85 -13.59
N ILE A 54 -8.13 -8.54 -12.37
CA ILE A 54 -7.37 -7.70 -11.42
C ILE A 54 -6.10 -8.43 -10.99
N TRP A 55 -6.19 -9.75 -10.77
CA TRP A 55 -5.02 -10.57 -10.45
C TRP A 55 -3.94 -10.56 -11.55
N ARG A 56 -4.33 -10.43 -12.83
CA ARG A 56 -3.40 -10.38 -13.97
C ARG A 56 -2.58 -9.09 -14.03
N ILE A 57 -3.18 -7.96 -13.67
CA ILE A 57 -2.54 -6.63 -13.75
C ILE A 57 -1.82 -6.22 -12.46
N MET A 58 -2.20 -6.83 -11.33
CA MET A 58 -1.68 -6.43 -10.03
C MET A 58 -0.18 -6.71 -9.92
N PRO A 59 0.64 -5.69 -9.65
CA PRO A 59 2.07 -5.86 -9.53
C PRO A 59 2.40 -6.66 -8.27
N THR A 60 3.31 -7.63 -8.39
CA THR A 60 3.73 -8.49 -7.26
C THR A 60 5.23 -8.65 -7.20
N GLY A 61 5.77 -8.83 -6.00
CA GLY A 61 7.21 -8.85 -5.78
C GLY A 61 7.81 -7.45 -5.91
N ILE A 62 8.97 -7.35 -6.53
CA ILE A 62 9.71 -6.07 -6.68
C ILE A 62 8.86 -5.00 -7.41
N PRO A 63 8.16 -5.30 -8.52
CA PRO A 63 7.30 -4.30 -9.15
C PRO A 63 6.14 -3.83 -8.27
N GLY A 64 5.66 -4.68 -7.35
CA GLY A 64 4.61 -4.31 -6.39
C GLY A 64 5.12 -3.34 -5.35
N LEU A 65 6.36 -3.54 -4.88
CA LEU A 65 7.04 -2.61 -3.98
C LEU A 65 7.27 -1.27 -4.66
N ALA A 66 7.83 -1.26 -5.88
CA ALA A 66 8.02 -0.04 -6.66
C ALA A 66 6.71 0.72 -6.86
N PHE A 67 5.63 0.01 -7.23
CA PHE A 67 4.31 0.61 -7.38
C PHE A 67 3.79 1.22 -6.08
N ALA A 68 3.96 0.54 -4.95
CA ALA A 68 3.60 1.09 -3.64
C ALA A 68 4.39 2.36 -3.32
N LEU A 69 5.69 2.40 -3.61
CA LEU A 69 6.51 3.60 -3.42
C LEU A 69 6.08 4.75 -4.33
N ILE A 70 5.74 4.48 -5.59
CA ILE A 70 5.20 5.49 -6.51
C ILE A 70 3.89 6.04 -5.97
N VAL A 71 2.96 5.19 -5.55
CA VAL A 71 1.68 5.64 -4.99
C VAL A 71 1.90 6.44 -3.71
N ALA A 72 2.80 6.00 -2.83
CA ALA A 72 3.16 6.75 -1.63
C ALA A 72 3.72 8.14 -2.00
N SER A 73 4.67 8.20 -2.93
CA SER A 73 5.30 9.45 -3.39
C SER A 73 4.28 10.42 -4.02
N VAL A 74 3.43 9.91 -4.91
CA VAL A 74 2.35 10.70 -5.54
C VAL A 74 1.38 11.21 -4.49
N THR A 75 0.99 10.38 -3.53
CA THR A 75 0.06 10.77 -2.46
C THR A 75 0.68 11.85 -1.58
N THR A 76 1.93 11.67 -1.18
CA THR A 76 2.69 12.70 -0.44
C THR A 76 2.75 14.00 -1.21
N SER A 77 3.02 13.95 -2.52
CA SER A 77 3.07 15.14 -3.38
C SER A 77 1.72 15.86 -3.45
N ILE A 78 0.60 15.12 -3.55
CA ILE A 78 -0.75 15.69 -3.55
C ILE A 78 -1.07 16.34 -2.20
N VAL A 79 -0.78 15.65 -1.09
CA VAL A 79 -1.01 16.18 0.27
C VAL A 79 -0.17 17.43 0.49
N ASN A 80 1.11 17.41 0.11
CA ASN A 80 1.98 18.58 0.18
C ASN A 80 1.45 19.74 -0.68
N GLY A 81 0.93 19.45 -1.88
CA GLY A 81 0.36 20.46 -2.77
C GLY A 81 -0.92 21.10 -2.22
N TRP A 82 -1.72 20.37 -1.44
CA TRP A 82 -2.97 20.89 -0.87
C TRP A 82 -2.76 21.61 0.47
N PHE A 83 -1.87 21.11 1.32
CA PHE A 83 -1.73 21.60 2.70
C PHE A 83 -0.48 22.47 2.92
N GLY A 84 0.47 22.49 1.98
CA GLY A 84 1.70 23.28 2.07
C GLY A 84 2.56 22.94 3.30
N ALA A 85 3.60 23.70 3.58
CA ALA A 85 4.44 23.52 4.77
C ALA A 85 3.76 24.04 6.05
N THR A 86 2.57 23.53 6.37
CA THR A 86 1.87 23.85 7.60
C THR A 86 2.23 22.85 8.71
N PRO A 87 2.20 23.26 9.99
CA PRO A 87 2.42 22.34 11.12
C PRO A 87 1.48 21.13 11.12
N ASP A 88 0.29 21.28 10.53
CA ASP A 88 -0.73 20.23 10.45
C ASP A 88 -0.51 19.23 9.31
N LEU A 89 0.47 19.46 8.43
CA LEU A 89 0.74 18.58 7.29
C LEU A 89 1.04 17.14 7.74
N ALA A 90 1.74 16.98 8.86
CA ALA A 90 2.03 15.65 9.41
C ALA A 90 0.73 14.90 9.78
N LEU A 91 -0.25 15.61 10.36
CA LEU A 91 -1.56 15.06 10.74
C LEU A 91 -2.40 14.70 9.50
N TRP A 92 -2.40 15.58 8.50
CA TRP A 92 -3.08 15.33 7.23
C TRP A 92 -2.47 14.18 6.44
N SER A 93 -1.14 14.12 6.40
CA SER A 93 -0.39 13.02 5.78
C SER A 93 -0.72 11.70 6.46
N PHE A 94 -0.71 11.68 7.80
CA PHE A 94 -1.07 10.50 8.57
C PHE A 94 -2.49 10.00 8.27
N ALA A 95 -3.46 10.90 8.12
CA ALA A 95 -4.85 10.53 7.85
C ALA A 95 -5.10 10.16 6.37
N LEU A 96 -4.42 10.80 5.42
CA LEU A 96 -4.70 10.65 3.98
C LEU A 96 -3.85 9.59 3.29
N LEU A 97 -2.57 9.45 3.66
CA LEU A 97 -1.66 8.47 3.06
C LEU A 97 -2.17 7.01 3.09
N PRO A 98 -2.88 6.57 4.14
CA PRO A 98 -3.40 5.20 4.18
C PRO A 98 -4.51 4.95 3.16
N ILE A 99 -5.19 5.98 2.65
CA ILE A 99 -6.38 5.83 1.80
C ILE A 99 -6.03 5.16 0.45
N PRO A 100 -5.01 5.62 -0.30
CA PRO A 100 -4.60 4.93 -1.53
C PRO A 100 -4.14 3.50 -1.28
N MET A 101 -3.42 3.27 -0.18
CA MET A 101 -2.96 1.94 0.21
C MET A 101 -4.13 1.00 0.55
N LEU A 102 -5.15 1.52 1.22
CA LEU A 102 -6.39 0.79 1.47
C LEU A 102 -7.08 0.44 0.15
N GLY A 103 -7.13 1.36 -0.81
CA GLY A 103 -7.65 1.09 -2.15
C GLY A 103 -6.91 -0.07 -2.83
N ILE A 104 -5.57 -0.05 -2.79
CA ILE A 104 -4.73 -1.14 -3.32
C ILE A 104 -5.00 -2.45 -2.57
N ALA A 105 -5.12 -2.42 -1.24
CA ALA A 105 -5.39 -3.60 -0.44
C ALA A 105 -6.76 -4.23 -0.77
N ILE A 106 -7.80 -3.41 -0.98
CA ILE A 106 -9.11 -3.90 -1.42
C ILE A 106 -9.01 -4.50 -2.82
N LEU A 107 -8.35 -3.83 -3.77
CA LEU A 107 -8.11 -4.38 -5.10
C LEU A 107 -7.35 -5.71 -5.03
N ALA A 108 -6.39 -5.82 -4.12
CA ALA A 108 -5.65 -7.05 -3.85
C ALA A 108 -6.55 -8.19 -3.34
N MET A 109 -7.50 -7.87 -2.46
CA MET A 109 -8.49 -8.82 -1.95
C MET A 109 -9.54 -9.23 -2.99
N ILE A 110 -9.82 -8.40 -3.99
CA ILE A 110 -10.72 -8.74 -5.10
C ILE A 110 -9.97 -9.58 -6.16
N GLY A 111 -8.71 -9.25 -6.45
CA GLY A 111 -7.85 -9.95 -7.40
C GLY A 111 -6.97 -11.02 -6.76
N ARG A 112 -7.54 -11.86 -5.88
CA ARG A 112 -6.79 -12.84 -5.08
C ARG A 112 -6.10 -13.91 -5.93
N GLU A 113 -6.86 -14.51 -6.83
CA GLU A 113 -6.46 -15.73 -7.53
C GLU A 113 -6.75 -15.62 -9.03
N GLY A 114 -5.87 -16.21 -9.85
CA GLY A 114 -6.12 -16.41 -11.28
C GLY A 114 -7.03 -17.60 -11.51
N ASN A 115 -7.37 -17.89 -12.77
CA ASN A 115 -8.04 -19.15 -13.11
C ASN A 115 -7.11 -20.35 -12.86
N GLU A 116 -7.67 -21.53 -12.62
CA GLU A 116 -6.87 -22.75 -12.39
C GLU A 116 -5.86 -23.00 -13.52
N GLY A 117 -4.59 -23.22 -13.15
CA GLY A 117 -3.49 -23.44 -14.11
C GLY A 117 -3.01 -22.19 -14.86
N GLU A 118 -3.59 -21.01 -14.61
CA GLU A 118 -3.20 -19.79 -15.31
C GLU A 118 -1.88 -19.22 -14.76
N VAL A 119 -0.90 -19.04 -15.63
CA VAL A 119 0.34 -18.33 -15.30
C VAL A 119 0.12 -16.84 -15.48
N ARG A 120 0.50 -16.02 -14.49
CA ARG A 120 0.46 -14.55 -14.59
C ARG A 120 1.08 -14.09 -15.90
N TRP A 121 0.48 -13.08 -16.53
CA TRP A 121 0.95 -12.54 -17.81
C TRP A 121 2.44 -12.23 -17.82
N ILE A 122 2.96 -11.68 -16.72
CA ILE A 122 4.36 -11.31 -16.55
C ILE A 122 5.33 -12.50 -16.47
N ARG A 123 4.84 -13.71 -16.17
CA ARG A 123 5.62 -14.95 -16.09
C ARG A 123 5.46 -15.84 -17.32
N ARG A 124 4.76 -15.38 -18.38
CA ARG A 124 4.63 -16.14 -19.63
C ARG A 124 6.00 -16.35 -20.28
N PRO A 125 6.28 -17.54 -20.85
CA PRO A 125 7.61 -17.89 -21.34
C PRO A 125 8.17 -16.99 -22.45
N GLY A 126 7.32 -16.27 -23.21
CA GLY A 126 7.74 -15.28 -24.21
C GLY A 126 8.25 -13.95 -23.64
N PHE A 127 7.96 -13.64 -22.37
CA PHE A 127 8.29 -12.35 -21.75
C PHE A 127 9.40 -12.45 -20.68
N LYS A 128 10.14 -13.58 -20.62
CA LYS A 128 11.18 -13.81 -19.60
C LYS A 128 12.26 -12.72 -19.58
N TRP A 129 12.67 -12.22 -20.74
CA TRP A 129 13.68 -11.16 -20.84
C TRP A 129 13.14 -9.81 -20.38
N VAL A 130 11.89 -9.49 -20.72
CA VAL A 130 11.19 -8.30 -20.20
C VAL A 130 11.05 -8.38 -18.68
N TYR A 131 10.72 -9.55 -18.13
CA TYR A 131 10.65 -9.76 -16.69
C TYR A 131 12.00 -9.62 -15.98
N ARG A 132 13.09 -10.13 -16.57
CA ARG A 132 14.43 -10.05 -15.97
C ARG A 132 14.98 -8.62 -16.04
N ILE A 133 14.98 -8.01 -17.22
CA ILE A 133 15.49 -6.64 -17.40
C ILE A 133 14.60 -5.64 -16.66
N GLY A 134 13.27 -5.77 -16.80
CA GLY A 134 12.32 -4.95 -16.07
C GLY A 134 12.41 -5.14 -14.56
N GLY A 135 12.69 -6.37 -14.09
CA GLY A 135 12.91 -6.64 -12.66
C GLY A 135 14.14 -5.91 -12.10
N VAL A 136 15.25 -5.90 -12.84
CA VAL A 136 16.47 -5.15 -12.47
C VAL A 136 16.19 -3.65 -12.48
N PHE A 137 15.53 -3.14 -13.52
CA PHE A 137 15.17 -1.73 -13.62
C PHE A 137 14.25 -1.29 -12.47
N MET A 138 13.21 -2.09 -12.16
CA MET A 138 12.32 -1.82 -11.04
C MET A 138 13.02 -1.91 -9.69
N LEU A 139 14.02 -2.78 -9.54
CA LEU A 139 14.83 -2.84 -8.33
C LEU A 139 15.65 -1.55 -8.16
N LEU A 140 16.30 -1.07 -9.22
CA LEU A 140 17.00 0.22 -9.20
C LEU A 140 16.06 1.37 -8.87
N ALA A 141 14.92 1.45 -9.54
CA ALA A 141 13.89 2.47 -9.26
C ALA A 141 13.35 2.37 -7.82
N THR A 142 13.18 1.16 -7.28
CA THR A 142 12.75 0.97 -5.88
C THR A 142 13.82 1.48 -4.91
N MET A 143 15.09 1.15 -5.16
CA MET A 143 16.21 1.57 -4.32
C MET A 143 16.39 3.10 -4.35
N GLU A 144 16.19 3.72 -5.51
CA GLU A 144 16.18 5.17 -5.66
C GLU A 144 15.01 5.82 -4.91
N LEU A 145 13.78 5.34 -5.14
CA LEU A 145 12.60 5.83 -4.43
C LEU A 145 12.67 5.61 -2.90
N ALA A 146 13.41 4.59 -2.45
CA ALA A 146 13.67 4.32 -1.05
C ALA A 146 14.81 5.19 -0.47
N GLY A 147 15.49 6.00 -1.28
CA GLY A 147 16.59 6.87 -0.86
C GLY A 147 17.92 6.14 -0.63
N VAL A 148 18.09 4.94 -1.20
CA VAL A 148 19.32 4.13 -1.07
C VAL A 148 20.34 4.47 -2.15
N LEU A 149 19.89 4.92 -3.33
CA LEU A 149 20.72 5.24 -4.50
C LEU A 149 20.30 6.58 -5.11
N ASP A 150 21.25 7.47 -5.40
CA ASP A 150 21.04 8.70 -6.19
C ASP A 150 21.64 8.51 -7.60
N ILE A 151 20.94 7.78 -8.48
CA ILE A 151 21.44 7.45 -9.82
C ILE A 151 20.86 8.39 -10.89
N PHE A 152 19.63 8.91 -10.72
CA PHE A 152 19.05 9.87 -11.64
C PHE A 152 18.74 11.20 -10.91
N PRO A 153 19.09 12.37 -11.50
CA PRO A 153 18.76 13.66 -10.93
C PRO A 153 17.32 14.01 -11.32
N PHE A 154 16.40 13.92 -10.38
CA PHE A 154 15.06 14.51 -10.50
C PHE A 154 14.85 15.52 -9.38
#